data_AF-A0A930YSA0-F1
#
_entry.id   AF-A0A930YSA0-F1
#
_cell.length_a   1.000
_cell.length_b   1.000
_cell.length_c   1.000
_cell.angle_alpha   90.00
_cell.angle_beta   90.00
_cell.angle_gamma   90.00
#
_symmetry.space_group_name_H-M   'P 1'
#
loop_
_entity.id
_entity.type
_entity.pdbx_description
1 polymer ?
#
loop_
_entity_poly.entity_id
_entity_poly.type
_entity_poly.pdbx_seq_one_letter_code
_entity_poly.pdbx_strand_id
1 'polypeptide(L)'
;VGKGGSDTYAMVGLSYFSTPDAKRLARFMHDAYKESGHEQLFWDDVVNNHIVEFDLSIRPVEARQIVELDSVAELAAFDHSYEYLLRS
;
A
#
# COMPACT_ATOMS: atom_id res chain seq x y z
N VAL A 1 -9.64 2.81 -0.20
CA VAL A 1 -8.78 2.54 -1.37
C VAL A 1 -9.51 3.11 -2.57
N GLY A 2 -8.83 3.87 -3.41
CA GLY A 2 -9.42 4.74 -4.43
C GLY A 2 -8.48 5.91 -4.70
N LYS A 3 -8.13 6.14 -5.97
CA LYS A 3 -7.20 7.21 -6.36
C LYS A 3 -7.98 8.50 -6.58
N GLY A 4 -7.77 9.50 -5.72
CA GLY A 4 -8.37 10.85 -5.83
C GLY A 4 -9.51 11.14 -4.85
N GLY A 5 -9.84 12.42 -4.67
CA GLY A 5 -10.90 12.94 -3.81
C GLY A 5 -10.50 14.21 -3.04
N SER A 6 -11.47 14.88 -2.43
CA SER A 6 -11.25 15.96 -1.45
C SER A 6 -11.54 15.42 -0.05
N ASP A 7 -10.68 15.70 0.93
CA ASP A 7 -10.78 15.17 2.30
C ASP A 7 -10.65 13.63 2.38
N THR A 8 -9.53 13.11 1.85
CA THR A 8 -9.25 11.67 1.78
C THR A 8 -8.03 11.29 2.60
N TYR A 9 -7.99 10.03 3.04
CA TYR A 9 -6.79 9.43 3.63
C TYR A 9 -5.91 8.79 2.55
N ALA A 10 -4.58 8.91 2.70
CA ALA A 10 -3.61 8.12 1.94
C ALA A 10 -3.33 6.79 2.65
N MET A 11 -3.18 5.72 1.88
CA MET A 11 -2.66 4.45 2.39
C MET A 11 -1.14 4.58 2.54
N VAL A 12 -0.60 4.23 3.70
CA VAL A 12 0.81 4.40 4.08
C VAL A 12 1.57 3.05 4.15
N GLY A 13 1.19 2.10 3.29
CA GLY A 13 1.82 0.79 3.22
C GLY A 13 1.59 -0.16 4.41
N LEU A 14 0.83 0.25 5.44
CA LEU A 14 0.52 -0.58 6.61
C LEU A 14 -0.97 -0.93 6.69
N SER A 15 -1.27 -2.22 6.71
CA SER A 15 -2.62 -2.74 6.87
C SER A 15 -2.63 -3.99 7.74
N TYR A 16 -3.70 -4.19 8.51
CA TYR A 16 -3.96 -5.41 9.27
C TYR A 16 -5.25 -6.06 8.78
N PHE A 17 -5.19 -7.35 8.49
CA PHE A 17 -6.33 -8.15 8.11
C PHE A 17 -6.66 -9.15 9.20
N SER A 18 -7.94 -9.24 9.56
CA SER A 18 -8.44 -10.33 10.40
C SER A 18 -8.20 -11.69 9.70
N THR A 19 -8.14 -12.78 10.45
CA THR A 19 -7.98 -14.12 9.84
C THR A 19 -9.03 -14.41 8.75
N PRO A 20 -10.33 -14.10 8.93
CA PRO A 20 -11.32 -14.22 7.85
C PRO A 20 -10.98 -13.39 6.61
N ASP A 21 -10.60 -12.13 6.79
CA ASP A 21 -10.30 -11.22 5.67
C ASP A 21 -9.02 -11.58 4.94
N ALA A 22 -7.98 -12.00 5.67
CA ALA A 22 -6.75 -12.50 5.08
C ALA A 22 -7.03 -13.74 4.20
N LYS A 23 -7.93 -14.64 4.63
CA LYS A 23 -8.36 -15.79 3.82
C LYS A 23 -9.17 -15.35 2.58
N ARG A 24 -9.97 -14.28 2.67
CA ARG A 24 -10.66 -13.70 1.50
C ARG A 24 -9.65 -13.11 0.51
N LEU A 25 -8.74 -12.26 0.98
CA LEU A 25 -7.70 -11.64 0.17
C LEU A 25 -6.86 -12.70 -0.55
N ALA A 26 -6.43 -13.76 0.13
CA ALA A 26 -5.67 -14.84 -0.50
C ALA A 26 -6.45 -15.51 -1.66
N ARG A 27 -7.77 -15.68 -1.52
CA ARG A 27 -8.62 -16.23 -2.60
C ARG A 27 -8.72 -15.25 -3.77
N PHE A 28 -9.02 -13.98 -3.51
CA PHE A 28 -9.12 -12.98 -4.58
C PHE A 28 -7.80 -12.77 -5.31
N MET A 29 -6.67 -12.79 -4.61
CA MET A 29 -5.34 -12.75 -5.25
C MET A 29 -5.12 -13.95 -6.17
N HIS A 30 -5.48 -15.16 -5.71
CA HIS A 30 -5.36 -16.37 -6.52
C HIS A 30 -6.28 -16.35 -7.75
N ASP A 31 -7.47 -15.76 -7.63
CA ASP A 31 -8.39 -15.62 -8.75
C ASP A 31 -7.96 -14.53 -9.74
N ALA A 32 -7.50 -13.38 -9.24
CA ALA A 32 -6.93 -12.32 -10.08
C ALA A 32 -5.72 -12.81 -10.89
N TYR A 33 -4.88 -13.65 -10.30
CA TYR A 33 -3.69 -14.22 -10.96
C TYR A 33 -4.02 -15.09 -12.19
N LYS A 34 -5.25 -15.62 -12.30
CA LYS A 34 -5.66 -16.44 -13.45
C LYS A 34 -6.03 -15.60 -14.67
N GLU A 35 -6.29 -14.31 -14.47
CA GLU A 35 -6.71 -13.39 -15.52
C GLU A 35 -5.51 -12.65 -16.11
N SER A 36 -5.58 -12.27 -17.39
CA SER A 36 -4.55 -11.42 -18.01
C SER A 36 -4.56 -10.02 -17.43
N GLY A 37 -3.39 -9.39 -17.26
CA GLY A 37 -3.26 -8.05 -16.68
C GLY A 37 -3.01 -8.04 -15.16
N HIS A 38 -3.00 -9.22 -14.52
CA HIS A 38 -2.68 -9.36 -13.11
C HIS A 38 -1.28 -8.85 -12.75
N GLU A 39 -0.34 -8.86 -13.71
CA GLU A 39 1.02 -8.37 -13.55
C GLU A 39 1.11 -6.86 -13.28
N GLN A 40 0.03 -6.12 -13.51
CA GLN A 40 -0.07 -4.68 -13.24
C GLN A 40 -0.80 -4.36 -11.92
N LEU A 41 -1.32 -5.38 -11.23
CA LEU A 41 -2.07 -5.19 -10.00
C LEU A 41 -1.16 -5.26 -8.78
N PHE A 42 -1.31 -4.30 -7.88
CA PHE A 42 -0.84 -4.45 -6.51
C PHE A 42 -1.88 -5.19 -5.65
N TRP A 43 -1.46 -5.64 -4.47
CA TRP A 43 -2.35 -6.36 -3.55
C TRP A 43 -3.52 -5.48 -3.10
N ASP A 44 -3.31 -4.16 -2.97
CA ASP A 44 -4.35 -3.21 -2.58
C ASP A 44 -5.32 -2.90 -3.74
N ASP A 45 -4.89 -3.03 -5.00
CA ASP A 45 -5.82 -3.00 -6.14
C ASP A 45 -6.80 -4.18 -6.08
N VAL A 46 -6.32 -5.38 -5.69
CA VAL A 46 -7.18 -6.56 -5.47
C VAL A 46 -8.18 -6.29 -4.34
N VAL A 47 -7.74 -5.70 -3.22
CA VAL A 47 -8.64 -5.29 -2.14
C VAL A 47 -9.64 -4.25 -2.62
N ASN A 48 -9.20 -3.27 -3.41
CA ASN A 48 -10.05 -2.21 -3.94
C ASN A 48 -11.17 -2.74 -4.83
N ASN A 49 -10.85 -3.68 -5.72
CA ASN A 49 -11.81 -4.30 -6.63
C ASN A 49 -12.87 -5.14 -5.91
N HIS A 50 -12.56 -5.58 -4.69
CA HIS A 50 -13.45 -6.37 -3.83
C HIS A 50 -13.80 -5.65 -2.52
N ILE A 51 -13.70 -4.31 -2.46
CA ILE A 51 -13.74 -3.56 -1.19
C ILE A 51 -15.01 -3.81 -0.37
N VAL A 52 -16.14 -4.06 -1.05
CA VAL A 52 -17.44 -4.37 -0.42
C VAL A 52 -17.48 -5.73 0.28
N GLU A 53 -16.51 -6.60 0.01
CA GLU A 53 -16.38 -7.94 0.62
C GLU A 53 -15.49 -7.95 1.85
N PHE A 54 -14.89 -6.81 2.21
CA PHE A 54 -14.01 -6.64 3.35
C PHE A 54 -14.61 -5.74 4.42
N ASP A 55 -14.40 -6.10 5.68
CA ASP A 55 -14.71 -5.24 6.83
C ASP A 55 -13.46 -4.46 7.24
N LEU A 56 -13.17 -3.38 6.50
CA LEU A 56 -12.00 -2.53 6.73
C LEU A 56 -12.41 -1.17 7.28
N SER A 57 -11.62 -0.71 8.25
CA SER A 57 -11.72 0.65 8.80
C SER A 57 -10.38 1.37 8.68
N ILE A 58 -10.45 2.68 8.58
CA ILE A 58 -9.26 3.53 8.56
C ILE A 58 -8.84 3.79 10.01
N ARG A 59 -7.56 3.57 10.30
CA ARG A 59 -6.92 4.06 11.52
C ARG A 59 -5.98 5.21 11.15
N PRO A 60 -6.39 6.48 11.34
CA PRO A 60 -5.56 7.63 11.01
C PRO A 60 -4.22 7.59 11.73
N VAL A 61 -3.19 8.05 11.03
CA VAL A 61 -1.84 8.28 11.56
C VAL A 61 -1.41 9.69 11.22
N GLU A 62 -0.53 10.25 12.03
CA GLU A 62 0.10 11.54 11.77
C GLU A 62 1.12 11.41 10.63
N ALA A 63 1.31 12.48 9.86
CA ALA A 63 2.15 12.48 8.65
C ALA A 63 3.63 12.08 8.88
N ARG A 64 4.11 12.06 10.12
CA ARG A 64 5.49 11.69 10.49
C ARG A 64 5.58 10.35 11.24
N GLN A 65 4.47 9.66 11.46
CA GLN A 65 4.47 8.37 12.16
C GLN A 65 4.95 7.23 11.26
N ILE A 66 4.67 7.32 9.96
CA ILE A 66 5.09 6.34 8.94
C ILE A 66 5.60 7.15 7.75
N VAL A 67 6.80 6.84 7.28
CA VAL A 67 7.46 7.52 6.16
C VAL A 67 7.93 6.46 5.17
N GLU A 68 7.50 6.60 3.91
CA GLU A 68 7.97 5.79 2.79
C GLU A 68 9.23 6.44 2.21
N LEU A 69 10.23 5.61 1.89
CA LEU A 69 11.49 6.04 1.27
C LEU A 69 11.64 5.28 -0.04
N ASP A 70 11.13 5.85 -1.13
CA ASP A 70 11.09 5.22 -2.45
C ASP A 70 12.29 5.58 -3.33
N SER A 71 13.08 6.56 -2.88
CA SER A 71 14.25 7.05 -3.59
C SER A 71 15.49 7.18 -2.70
N VAL A 72 16.65 7.12 -3.34
CA VAL A 72 17.95 7.42 -2.69
C VAL A 72 17.97 8.84 -2.13
N ALA A 73 17.30 9.79 -2.80
CA ALA A 73 17.19 11.17 -2.33
C ALA A 73 16.40 11.28 -1.02
N GLU A 74 15.27 10.58 -0.91
CA GLU A 74 14.48 10.52 0.34
C GLU A 74 15.26 9.83 1.46
N LEU A 75 15.93 8.71 1.15
CA LEU A 75 16.79 8.02 2.11
C LEU A 75 17.92 8.93 2.62
N ALA A 76 18.63 9.64 1.74
CA ALA A 76 19.70 10.56 2.13
C ALA A 76 19.17 11.77 2.92
N ALA A 77 17.98 12.27 2.60
CA ALA A 77 17.33 13.33 3.38
C ALA A 77 16.92 12.85 4.78
N PHE A 78 16.54 11.58 4.92
CA PHE A 78 16.21 10.95 6.20
C PHE A 78 17.46 10.63 7.02
N ASP A 79 18.48 10.04 6.41
CA ASP A 79 19.76 9.68 7.00
C ASP A 79 20.92 10.17 6.12
N HIS A 80 21.60 11.20 6.58
CA HIS A 80 22.64 11.90 5.82
C HIS A 80 23.90 11.03 5.61
N SER A 81 24.05 9.90 6.31
CA SER A 81 25.13 8.95 6.04
C SER A 81 25.05 8.31 4.64
N TYR A 82 23.89 8.40 3.98
CA TYR A 82 23.66 7.92 2.62
C TYR A 82 23.87 8.98 1.52
N GLU A 83 24.25 10.23 1.86
CA GLU A 83 24.48 11.29 0.86
C GLU A 83 25.51 10.92 -0.22
N TYR A 84 26.44 10.00 0.07
CA TYR A 84 27.42 9.55 -0.91
C TYR A 84 26.78 8.88 -2.14
N LEU A 85 25.60 8.27 -1.99
CA LEU A 85 24.85 7.63 -3.07
C LEU A 85 24.24 8.65 -4.06
N LEU A 86 24.16 9.93 -3.67
CA LEU A 86 23.69 11.01 -4.56
C LEU A 86 24.80 11.57 -5.46
N ARG A 87 26.04 11.14 -5.24
CA ARG A 87 27.24 11.68 -5.93
C ARG A 87 27.77 10.75 -7.02
N SER A 88 27.14 9.59 -7.21
CA SER A 88 27.40 8.62 -8.29
C SER A 88 26.50 8.85 -9.49
#